data_AF-A0A1G3QX63-F1
#
_entry.id   AF-A0A1G3QX63-F1
#
_cell.length_a   1.000
_cell.length_b   1.000
_cell.length_c   1.000
_cell.angle_alpha   90.00
_cell.angle_beta   90.00
_cell.angle_gamma   90.00
#
_symmetry.space_group_name_H-M   'P 1'
#
loop_
_entity.id
_entity.type
_entity.pdbx_description
1 polymer ?
#
loop_
_entity_poly.entity_id
_entity_poly.type
_entity_poly.pdbx_seq_one_letter_code
_entity_poly.pdbx_strand_id
1 'polypeptide(L)'
;MKIKCSMIIMLCLFQAGCATYYHILGPDKSTFYADQESSILEKTVKSIDFDYEYDADLDIDYVFSLYHGFTDFKPGDKELSQALDGMDSAALISYSEKIYWLRRIAVYKLERYRNQGDWKNYTFIEKYLLPPLDYYSDLLEKQALKKDKSYADRIDKRKKAIDRRALWEMRRKEFEELWKYDYNS
;
A
#
# COMPACT_ATOMS: atom_id res chain seq x y z
N MET A 1 22.56 -29.66 43.55
CA MET A 1 21.48 -28.63 43.47
C MET A 1 21.77 -27.45 42.52
N LYS A 2 23.00 -27.24 42.03
CA LYS A 2 23.34 -26.10 41.15
C LYS A 2 22.93 -26.24 39.67
N ILE A 3 22.79 -27.48 39.17
CA ILE A 3 22.47 -27.74 37.75
C ILE A 3 20.98 -27.49 37.43
N LYS A 4 20.09 -27.73 38.40
CA LYS A 4 18.64 -27.55 38.20
C LYS A 4 18.22 -26.08 38.08
N CYS A 5 18.92 -25.15 38.74
CA CYS A 5 18.66 -23.71 38.60
C CYS A 5 19.16 -23.15 37.26
N SER A 6 20.24 -23.70 36.70
CA SER A 6 20.80 -23.24 35.42
C SER A 6 19.89 -23.55 34.23
N MET A 7 19.15 -24.67 34.25
CA MET A 7 18.17 -25.03 33.21
C MET A 7 16.93 -24.12 33.20
N ILE A 8 16.48 -23.66 34.37
CA ILE A 8 15.30 -22.78 34.49
C ILE A 8 15.62 -21.38 33.95
N ILE A 9 16.82 -20.86 34.21
CA ILE A 9 17.27 -19.55 33.70
C ILE A 9 17.41 -19.56 32.18
N MET A 10 17.93 -20.67 31.61
CA MET A 10 18.06 -20.81 30.15
C MET A 10 16.69 -20.90 29.46
N LEU A 11 15.70 -21.56 30.08
CA LEU A 11 14.33 -21.65 29.54
C LEU A 11 13.62 -20.28 29.52
N CYS A 12 13.84 -19.44 30.54
CA CYS A 12 13.29 -18.07 30.58
C CYS A 12 13.91 -17.15 29.52
N LEU A 13 15.20 -17.32 29.21
CA LEU A 13 15.89 -16.53 28.17
C LEU A 13 15.41 -16.90 26.76
N PHE A 14 15.04 -18.17 26.52
CA PHE A 14 14.46 -18.59 25.24
C PHE A 14 13.04 -18.04 25.01
N GLN A 15 12.24 -17.82 26.05
CA GLN A 15 10.91 -17.20 25.92
C GLN A 15 10.98 -15.68 25.75
N ALA A 16 11.98 -15.02 26.32
CA ALA A 16 12.18 -13.57 26.16
C ALA A 16 12.71 -13.18 24.75
N GLY A 17 13.45 -14.07 24.09
CA GLY A 17 14.04 -13.82 22.77
C GLY A 17 13.03 -13.70 21.62
N CYS A 18 11.91 -14.45 21.68
CA CYS A 18 10.90 -14.37 20.64
C CYS A 18 10.07 -13.07 20.71
N ALA A 19 9.77 -12.56 21.91
CA ALA A 19 8.97 -11.35 22.06
C ALA A 19 9.78 -10.05 21.78
N THR A 20 11.09 -10.06 22.04
CA THR A 20 11.95 -8.90 21.80
C THR A 20 12.41 -8.77 20.35
N TYR A 21 12.54 -9.88 19.60
CA TYR A 21 12.89 -9.82 18.17
C TYR A 21 11.83 -9.07 17.35
N TYR A 22 10.53 -9.31 17.60
CA TYR A 22 9.42 -8.60 16.95
C TYR A 22 9.32 -7.11 17.31
N HIS A 23 9.87 -6.69 18.46
CA HIS A 23 9.82 -5.29 18.91
C HIS A 23 11.07 -4.48 18.51
N ILE A 24 12.23 -5.12 18.34
CA ILE A 24 13.49 -4.44 17.99
C ILE A 24 13.64 -4.33 16.46
N LEU A 25 13.24 -5.37 15.74
CA LEU A 25 13.07 -5.37 14.29
C LEU A 25 11.57 -5.32 14.03
N GLY A 26 10.96 -4.15 14.25
CA GLY A 26 9.57 -3.96 13.84
C GLY A 26 9.41 -4.36 12.37
N PRO A 27 8.22 -4.83 11.94
CA PRO A 27 8.01 -5.16 10.53
C PRO A 27 8.46 -3.99 9.67
N ASP A 28 9.11 -4.27 8.54
CA ASP A 28 9.50 -3.25 7.58
C ASP A 28 8.31 -2.31 7.38
N LYS A 29 8.48 -1.04 7.72
CA LYS A 29 7.41 -0.05 7.57
C LYS A 29 7.49 0.51 6.17
N SER A 30 6.34 0.65 5.52
CA SER A 30 6.29 1.39 4.26
C SER A 30 6.82 2.80 4.44
N THR A 31 7.55 3.27 3.42
CA THR A 31 8.00 4.66 3.29
C THR A 31 7.18 5.43 2.25
N PHE A 32 6.08 4.82 1.76
CA PHE A 32 5.29 5.38 0.68
C PHE A 32 4.55 6.66 1.10
N TYR A 33 4.04 6.71 2.33
CA TYR A 33 3.32 7.87 2.88
C TYR A 33 4.18 8.64 3.87
N ALA A 34 4.20 9.97 3.76
CA ALA A 34 4.67 10.85 4.83
C ALA A 34 3.62 10.93 5.94
N ASP A 35 4.02 11.28 7.17
CA ASP A 35 3.13 11.33 8.35
C ASP A 35 1.84 12.13 8.12
N GLN A 36 1.96 13.27 7.42
CA GLN A 36 0.81 14.11 7.08
C GLN A 36 -0.15 13.42 6.11
N GLU A 37 0.38 12.67 5.14
CA GLU A 37 -0.41 11.92 4.15
C GLU A 37 -1.09 10.70 4.76
N SER A 38 -0.45 10.05 5.75
CA SER A 38 -1.04 8.95 6.50
C SER A 38 -2.31 9.37 7.23
N SER A 39 -2.37 10.60 7.75
CA SER A 39 -3.59 11.13 8.38
C SER A 39 -4.74 11.34 7.38
N ILE A 40 -4.41 11.74 6.13
CA ILE A 40 -5.39 11.88 5.06
C ILE A 40 -5.89 10.49 4.63
N LEU A 41 -4.98 9.54 4.47
CA LEU A 41 -5.29 8.16 4.15
C LEU A 41 -6.24 7.57 5.17
N GLU A 42 -5.87 7.59 6.45
CA GLU A 42 -6.68 7.07 7.54
C GLU A 42 -8.09 7.70 7.56
N LYS A 43 -8.18 9.04 7.45
CA LYS A 43 -9.46 9.75 7.44
C LYS A 43 -10.34 9.32 6.27
N THR A 44 -9.77 9.18 5.09
CA THR A 44 -10.53 8.93 3.85
C THR A 44 -10.90 7.46 3.69
N VAL A 45 -10.03 6.51 4.03
CA VAL A 45 -10.38 5.08 3.98
C VAL A 45 -11.46 4.75 5.02
N LYS A 46 -11.32 5.23 6.26
CA LYS A 46 -12.32 5.00 7.31
C LYS A 46 -13.68 5.63 6.98
N SER A 47 -13.70 6.72 6.20
CA SER A 47 -14.96 7.35 5.79
C SER A 47 -15.82 6.46 4.88
N ILE A 48 -15.22 5.48 4.21
CA ILE A 48 -15.92 4.59 3.27
C ILE A 48 -15.93 3.12 3.72
N ASP A 49 -15.73 2.87 5.03
CA ASP A 49 -15.60 1.53 5.61
C ASP A 49 -14.40 0.73 5.05
N PHE A 50 -13.29 1.41 4.73
CA PHE A 50 -12.03 0.79 4.31
C PHE A 50 -10.96 0.97 5.39
N ASP A 51 -9.92 0.16 5.31
CA ASP A 51 -8.69 0.32 6.07
C ASP A 51 -7.47 0.15 5.15
N TYR A 52 -6.27 0.35 5.68
CA TYR A 52 -5.03 0.29 4.93
C TYR A 52 -3.94 -0.46 5.71
N GLU A 53 -3.11 -1.20 4.98
CA GLU A 53 -1.99 -1.94 5.54
C GLU A 53 -0.82 -1.98 4.56
N TYR A 54 0.31 -2.50 5.03
CA TYR A 54 1.50 -2.76 4.24
C TYR A 54 1.83 -4.26 4.34
N ASP A 55 1.96 -4.91 3.18
CA ASP A 55 2.43 -6.28 3.08
C ASP A 55 3.94 -6.27 2.83
N ALA A 56 4.71 -6.72 3.81
CA ALA A 56 6.18 -6.75 3.75
C ALA A 56 6.70 -7.82 2.77
N ASP A 57 5.99 -8.94 2.60
CA ASP A 57 6.39 -10.01 1.68
C ASP A 57 6.21 -9.56 0.22
N LEU A 58 5.19 -8.74 -0.02
CA LEU A 58 4.90 -8.17 -1.33
C LEU A 58 5.54 -6.79 -1.54
N ASP A 59 6.09 -6.16 -0.50
CA ASP A 59 6.56 -4.76 -0.48
C ASP A 59 5.52 -3.82 -1.13
N ILE A 60 4.29 -3.84 -0.62
CA ILE A 60 3.21 -3.02 -1.17
C ILE A 60 2.23 -2.53 -0.09
N ASP A 61 1.91 -1.23 -0.14
CA ASP A 61 0.76 -0.67 0.57
C ASP A 61 -0.54 -1.01 -0.15
N TYR A 62 -1.59 -1.30 0.58
CA TYR A 62 -2.89 -1.58 0.01
C TYR A 62 -4.01 -1.05 0.90
N VAL A 63 -5.16 -0.82 0.27
CA VAL A 63 -6.41 -0.51 0.95
C VAL A 63 -7.34 -1.71 0.81
N PHE A 64 -8.13 -1.99 1.84
CA PHE A 64 -9.08 -3.10 1.82
C PHE A 64 -10.41 -2.69 2.46
N SER A 65 -11.49 -3.31 1.98
CA SER A 65 -12.84 -3.09 2.51
C SER A 65 -13.02 -3.86 3.81
N LEU A 66 -13.62 -3.21 4.81
CA LEU A 66 -14.07 -3.85 6.06
C LEU A 66 -15.43 -4.55 5.89
N TYR A 67 -16.10 -4.35 4.74
CA TYR A 67 -17.34 -5.02 4.41
C TYR A 67 -17.11 -6.44 3.86
N HIS A 68 -18.11 -7.31 4.01
CA HIS A 68 -18.05 -8.68 3.49
C HIS A 68 -18.08 -8.69 1.96
N GLY A 69 -16.91 -8.82 1.33
CA GLY A 69 -16.75 -8.93 -0.12
C GLY A 69 -15.54 -8.18 -0.64
N PHE A 70 -14.86 -8.76 -1.64
CA PHE A 70 -13.66 -8.16 -2.25
C PHE A 70 -13.94 -7.50 -3.61
N THR A 71 -15.18 -7.58 -4.10
CA THR A 71 -15.57 -7.09 -5.44
C THR A 71 -16.80 -6.19 -5.42
N ASP A 72 -17.59 -6.23 -4.34
CA ASP A 72 -18.81 -5.44 -4.19
C ASP A 72 -18.63 -4.42 -3.07
N PHE A 73 -18.44 -3.16 -3.45
CA PHE A 73 -18.20 -2.06 -2.53
C PHE A 73 -19.45 -1.18 -2.40
N LYS A 74 -19.73 -0.71 -1.18
CA LYS A 74 -20.82 0.25 -0.96
C LYS A 74 -20.47 1.59 -1.62
N PRO A 75 -21.46 2.30 -2.20
CA PRO A 75 -21.26 3.69 -2.62
C PRO A 75 -20.76 4.53 -1.43
N GLY A 76 -19.58 5.14 -1.57
CA GLY A 76 -18.95 5.97 -0.53
C GLY A 76 -18.70 7.42 -0.97
N ASP A 77 -19.33 7.83 -2.06
CA ASP A 77 -19.00 9.07 -2.78
C ASP A 77 -19.33 10.34 -1.97
N LYS A 78 -20.35 10.26 -1.10
CA LYS A 78 -20.79 11.35 -0.22
C LYS A 78 -19.92 11.44 1.02
N GLU A 79 -19.66 10.30 1.65
CA GLU A 79 -18.87 10.16 2.87
C GLU A 79 -17.42 10.57 2.60
N LEU A 80 -16.86 10.13 1.47
CA LEU A 80 -15.55 10.55 1.01
C LEU A 80 -15.51 12.05 0.72
N SER A 81 -16.54 12.60 0.08
CA SER A 81 -16.62 14.05 -0.17
C SER A 81 -16.63 14.85 1.14
N GLN A 82 -17.27 14.35 2.20
CA GLN A 82 -17.26 14.98 3.52
C GLN A 82 -15.89 14.86 4.19
N ALA A 83 -15.22 13.72 4.07
CA ALA A 83 -13.88 13.52 4.59
C ALA A 83 -12.84 14.44 3.91
N LEU A 84 -13.05 14.77 2.64
CA LEU A 84 -12.21 15.67 1.85
C LEU A 84 -12.64 17.14 1.96
N ASP A 85 -13.67 17.45 2.75
CA ASP A 85 -14.11 18.83 2.92
C ASP A 85 -13.01 19.69 3.55
N GLY A 86 -12.88 20.92 3.06
CA GLY A 86 -11.79 21.83 3.42
C GLY A 86 -10.42 21.53 2.79
N MET A 87 -10.25 20.42 2.05
CA MET A 87 -9.01 20.16 1.31
C MET A 87 -8.90 21.06 0.07
N ASP A 88 -7.71 21.64 -0.13
CA ASP A 88 -7.36 22.40 -1.32
C ASP A 88 -7.37 21.52 -2.58
N SER A 89 -7.70 22.10 -3.74
CA SER A 89 -7.79 21.35 -5.00
C SER A 89 -6.46 20.74 -5.43
N ALA A 90 -5.35 21.45 -5.26
CA ALA A 90 -4.03 20.94 -5.64
C ALA A 90 -3.59 19.81 -4.70
N ALA A 91 -3.90 19.92 -3.40
CA ALA A 91 -3.66 18.84 -2.44
C ALA A 91 -4.47 17.58 -2.77
N LEU A 92 -5.76 17.73 -3.08
CA LEU A 92 -6.63 16.61 -3.46
C LEU A 92 -6.16 15.95 -4.76
N ILE A 93 -5.80 16.73 -5.78
CA ILE A 93 -5.24 16.20 -7.02
C ILE A 93 -3.98 15.40 -6.73
N SER A 94 -3.01 15.97 -6.00
CA SER A 94 -1.76 15.29 -5.65
C SER A 94 -2.02 14.00 -4.88
N TYR A 95 -2.97 14.00 -3.95
CA TYR A 95 -3.36 12.82 -3.19
C TYR A 95 -4.00 11.75 -4.08
N SER A 96 -4.96 12.12 -4.94
CA SER A 96 -5.58 11.19 -5.90
C SER A 96 -4.56 10.55 -6.84
N GLU A 97 -3.59 11.33 -7.32
CA GLU A 97 -2.52 10.86 -8.20
C GLU A 97 -1.55 9.93 -7.48
N LYS A 98 -1.32 10.15 -6.18
CA LYS A 98 -0.50 9.26 -5.34
C LYS A 98 -1.17 7.91 -5.12
N ILE A 99 -2.47 7.87 -4.86
CA ILE A 99 -3.21 6.60 -4.78
C ILE A 99 -3.27 5.91 -6.14
N TYR A 100 -3.43 6.66 -7.24
CA TYR A 100 -3.30 6.11 -8.58
C TYR A 100 -1.90 5.51 -8.81
N TRP A 101 -0.86 6.17 -8.34
CA TRP A 101 0.51 5.63 -8.42
C TRP A 101 0.64 4.31 -7.65
N LEU A 102 0.08 4.20 -6.45
CA LEU A 102 0.05 2.94 -5.70
C LEU A 102 -0.64 1.81 -6.48
N ARG A 103 -1.78 2.12 -7.10
CA ARG A 103 -2.48 1.20 -8.02
C ARG A 103 -1.56 0.70 -9.13
N ARG A 104 -0.75 1.59 -9.74
CA ARG A 104 0.17 1.19 -10.82
C ARG A 104 1.31 0.30 -10.32
N ILE A 105 1.79 0.51 -9.09
CA ILE A 105 2.74 -0.39 -8.44
C ILE A 105 2.12 -1.78 -8.27
N ALA A 106 0.88 -1.87 -7.79
CA ALA A 106 0.16 -3.14 -7.64
C ALA A 106 0.03 -3.89 -8.96
N VAL A 107 -0.37 -3.21 -10.04
CA VAL A 107 -0.46 -3.80 -11.38
C VAL A 107 0.90 -4.27 -11.90
N TYR A 108 1.96 -3.51 -11.65
CA TYR A 108 3.30 -3.93 -12.04
C TYR A 108 3.72 -5.23 -11.33
N LYS A 109 3.53 -5.29 -10.00
CA LYS A 109 3.86 -6.48 -9.20
C LYS A 109 3.02 -7.68 -9.64
N LEU A 110 1.72 -7.48 -9.90
CA LEU A 110 0.83 -8.50 -10.47
C LEU A 110 1.42 -9.12 -11.75
N GLU A 111 1.76 -8.29 -12.74
CA GLU A 111 2.31 -8.77 -14.01
C GLU A 111 3.68 -9.43 -13.84
N ARG A 112 4.50 -8.94 -12.90
CA ARG A 112 5.78 -9.58 -12.56
C ARG A 112 5.57 -11.00 -12.04
N TYR A 113 4.68 -11.18 -11.05
CA TYR A 113 4.37 -12.50 -10.50
C TYR A 113 3.76 -13.42 -11.55
N ARG A 114 2.92 -12.89 -12.45
CA ARG A 114 2.40 -13.63 -13.61
C ARG A 114 3.53 -14.16 -14.49
N ASN A 115 4.48 -13.30 -14.85
CA ASN A 115 5.61 -13.66 -15.72
C ASN A 115 6.59 -14.65 -15.07
N GLN A 116 6.70 -14.61 -13.73
CA GLN A 116 7.52 -15.52 -12.94
C GLN A 116 6.82 -16.86 -12.64
N GLY A 117 5.52 -16.99 -12.93
CA GLY A 117 4.73 -18.16 -12.58
C GLY A 117 4.38 -18.27 -11.09
N ASP A 118 4.52 -17.19 -10.32
CA ASP A 118 4.11 -17.10 -8.92
C ASP A 118 2.60 -16.85 -8.83
N TRP A 119 1.83 -17.92 -9.03
CA TRP A 119 0.37 -17.86 -9.05
C TRP A 119 -0.24 -17.49 -7.70
N LYS A 120 0.46 -17.76 -6.59
CA LYS A 120 -0.02 -17.42 -5.24
C LYS A 120 -0.11 -15.91 -5.10
N ASN A 121 1.01 -15.22 -5.34
CA ASN A 121 1.08 -13.76 -5.20
C ASN A 121 0.32 -13.05 -6.31
N TYR A 122 0.33 -13.60 -7.54
CA TYR A 122 -0.53 -13.13 -8.63
C TYR A 122 -2.00 -13.12 -8.21
N THR A 123 -2.52 -14.27 -7.76
CA THR A 123 -3.94 -14.40 -7.39
C THR A 123 -4.27 -13.52 -6.20
N PHE A 124 -3.35 -13.41 -5.24
CA PHE A 124 -3.57 -12.58 -4.06
C PHE A 124 -3.76 -11.10 -4.45
N ILE A 125 -2.87 -10.56 -5.27
CA ILE A 125 -2.99 -9.18 -5.75
C ILE A 125 -4.25 -9.02 -6.62
N GLU A 126 -4.48 -9.93 -7.57
CA GLU A 126 -5.61 -9.84 -8.52
C GLU A 126 -6.97 -9.86 -7.81
N LYS A 127 -7.13 -10.74 -6.80
CA LYS A 127 -8.43 -10.98 -6.17
C LYS A 127 -8.69 -10.14 -4.94
N TYR A 128 -7.65 -9.77 -4.18
CA TYR A 128 -7.84 -9.18 -2.86
C TYR A 128 -7.29 -7.76 -2.74
N LEU A 129 -6.16 -7.43 -3.40
CA LEU A 129 -5.54 -6.12 -3.23
C LEU A 129 -5.97 -5.11 -4.30
N LEU A 130 -6.01 -5.53 -5.57
CA LEU A 130 -6.26 -4.64 -6.68
C LEU A 130 -7.71 -4.14 -6.75
N PRO A 131 -8.75 -4.98 -6.54
CA PRO A 131 -10.14 -4.50 -6.61
C PRO A 131 -10.49 -3.35 -5.63
N PRO A 132 -10.17 -3.42 -4.32
CA PRO A 132 -10.45 -2.30 -3.42
C PRO A 132 -9.60 -1.07 -3.74
N LEU A 133 -8.35 -1.25 -4.18
CA LEU A 133 -7.47 -0.16 -4.57
C LEU A 133 -7.96 0.57 -5.84
N ASP A 134 -8.45 -0.18 -6.82
CA ASP A 134 -9.08 0.35 -8.04
C ASP A 134 -10.31 1.17 -7.68
N TYR A 135 -11.19 0.62 -6.85
CA TYR A 135 -12.40 1.31 -6.39
C TYR A 135 -12.06 2.63 -5.68
N TYR A 136 -11.15 2.59 -4.72
CA TYR A 136 -10.76 3.76 -3.94
C TYR A 136 -10.05 4.82 -4.79
N SER A 137 -9.14 4.41 -5.68
CA SER A 137 -8.47 5.31 -6.63
C SER A 137 -9.48 6.02 -7.53
N ASP A 138 -10.48 5.30 -8.04
CA ASP A 138 -11.49 5.87 -8.93
C ASP A 138 -12.44 6.83 -8.19
N LEU A 139 -12.76 6.56 -6.93
CA LEU A 139 -13.51 7.50 -6.09
C LEU A 139 -12.74 8.81 -5.88
N LEU A 140 -11.46 8.74 -5.50
CA LEU A 140 -10.64 9.94 -5.29
C LEU A 140 -10.48 10.77 -6.56
N GLU A 141 -10.29 10.13 -7.71
CA GLU A 141 -10.24 10.79 -9.00
C GLU A 141 -11.54 11.55 -9.30
N LYS A 142 -12.70 10.91 -9.06
CA LYS A 142 -14.00 11.58 -9.22
C LYS A 142 -14.12 12.80 -8.31
N GLN A 143 -13.66 12.72 -7.07
CA GLN A 143 -13.69 13.86 -6.15
C GLN A 143 -12.74 14.98 -6.60
N ALA A 144 -11.55 14.64 -7.10
CA ALA A 144 -10.62 15.62 -7.66
C ALA A 144 -11.21 16.36 -8.87
N LEU A 145 -11.84 15.63 -9.80
CA LEU A 145 -12.51 16.21 -10.97
C LEU A 145 -13.72 17.07 -10.62
N LYS A 146 -14.47 16.70 -9.57
CA LYS A 146 -15.57 17.52 -9.04
C LYS A 146 -15.06 18.85 -8.46
N LYS A 147 -13.91 18.81 -7.77
CA LYS A 147 -13.30 19.98 -7.12
C LYS A 147 -12.63 20.92 -8.12
N ASP A 148 -11.90 20.38 -9.10
CA ASP A 148 -11.21 21.15 -10.14
C ASP A 148 -11.52 20.59 -11.54
N LYS A 149 -12.41 21.27 -12.25
CA LYS A 149 -12.81 20.90 -13.61
C LYS A 149 -11.67 21.02 -14.63
N SER A 150 -10.68 21.90 -14.39
CA SER A 150 -9.52 22.07 -15.28
C SER A 150 -8.56 20.89 -15.21
N TYR A 151 -8.68 20.04 -14.18
CA TYR A 151 -7.90 18.81 -14.08
C TYR A 151 -8.29 17.80 -15.16
N ALA A 152 -9.55 17.80 -15.61
CA ALA A 152 -10.04 16.91 -16.67
C ALA A 152 -9.20 17.00 -17.96
N ASP A 153 -8.74 18.20 -18.32
CA ASP A 153 -7.95 18.42 -19.54
C ASP A 153 -6.52 17.84 -19.44
N ARG A 154 -6.04 17.56 -18.23
CA ARG A 154 -4.65 17.17 -17.96
C ARG A 154 -4.50 15.78 -17.36
N ILE A 155 -5.58 15.18 -16.86
CA ILE A 155 -5.55 13.91 -16.12
C ILE A 155 -4.87 12.79 -16.90
N ASP A 156 -5.19 12.61 -18.19
CA ASP A 156 -4.60 11.55 -19.01
C ASP A 156 -3.08 11.71 -19.17
N LYS A 157 -2.62 12.96 -19.31
CA LYS A 157 -1.18 13.26 -19.39
C LYS A 157 -0.50 12.97 -18.06
N ARG A 158 -1.15 13.27 -16.94
CA ARG A 158 -0.66 12.99 -15.58
C ARG A 158 -0.59 11.50 -15.31
N LYS A 159 -1.66 10.74 -15.60
CA LYS A 159 -1.68 9.27 -15.51
C LYS A 159 -0.55 8.62 -16.29
N LYS A 160 -0.34 9.01 -17.56
CA LYS A 160 0.79 8.52 -18.37
C LYS A 160 2.15 8.85 -17.77
N ALA A 161 2.30 9.99 -17.11
CA ALA A 161 3.54 10.35 -16.42
C ALA A 161 3.75 9.48 -15.17
N ILE A 162 2.69 9.23 -14.42
CA ILE A 162 2.69 8.36 -13.23
C ILE A 162 2.99 6.91 -13.64
N ASP A 163 2.40 6.41 -14.72
CA ASP A 163 2.68 5.07 -15.26
C ASP A 163 4.17 4.87 -15.56
N ARG A 164 4.78 5.84 -16.25
CA ARG A 164 6.21 5.81 -16.53
C ARG A 164 7.05 5.87 -15.26
N ARG A 165 6.67 6.73 -14.31
CA ARG A 165 7.36 6.85 -13.02
C ARG A 165 7.31 5.53 -12.24
N ALA A 166 6.12 4.94 -12.12
CA ALA A 166 5.91 3.66 -11.44
C ALA A 166 6.79 2.57 -12.07
N LEU A 167 6.78 2.46 -13.41
CA LEU A 167 7.61 1.50 -14.13
C LEU A 167 9.12 1.71 -13.85
N TRP A 168 9.59 2.94 -13.91
CA TRP A 168 11.00 3.26 -13.65
C TRP A 168 11.41 2.93 -12.22
N GLU A 169 10.56 3.25 -11.24
CA GLU A 169 10.85 2.97 -9.85
C GLU A 169 10.90 1.47 -9.55
N MET A 170 9.97 0.71 -10.12
CA MET A 170 9.96 -0.75 -9.98
C MET A 170 11.20 -1.39 -10.63
N ARG A 171 11.56 -0.98 -11.84
CA ARG A 171 12.80 -1.44 -12.49
C ARG A 171 14.05 -1.07 -11.71
N ARG A 172 14.08 0.13 -11.12
CA ARG A 172 15.19 0.57 -10.27
C ARG A 172 15.31 -0.33 -9.04
N LYS A 173 14.20 -0.61 -8.34
CA LYS A 173 14.17 -1.54 -7.19
C LYS A 173 14.67 -2.94 -7.58
N GLU A 174 14.19 -3.49 -8.70
CA GLU A 174 14.65 -4.79 -9.21
C GLU A 174 16.15 -4.81 -9.50
N PHE A 175 16.67 -3.74 -10.13
CA PHE A 175 18.10 -3.61 -10.39
C PHE A 175 18.91 -3.51 -9.09
N GLU A 176 18.45 -2.73 -8.12
CA GLU A 176 19.09 -2.61 -6.79
C GLU A 176 19.08 -3.95 -6.03
N GLU A 177 18.02 -4.75 -6.15
CA GLU A 177 17.96 -6.10 -5.60
C GLU A 177 18.98 -7.03 -6.25
N LEU A 178 19.02 -7.10 -7.58
CA LEU A 178 20.00 -7.91 -8.32
C LEU A 178 21.43 -7.52 -7.97
N TRP A 179 21.71 -6.21 -7.91
CA TRP A 179 23.03 -5.69 -7.57
C TRP A 179 23.48 -6.06 -6.15
N LYS A 180 22.55 -6.10 -5.18
CA LYS A 180 22.85 -6.53 -3.80
C LYS A 180 23.28 -8.00 -3.73
N TYR A 181 22.76 -8.85 -4.62
CA TYR A 181 23.16 -10.27 -4.68
C TYR A 181 24.53 -10.45 -5.35
N ASP A 182 24.83 -9.72 -6.42
CA ASP A 182 26.11 -9.83 -7.14
C ASP A 182 27.33 -9.30 -6.34
N TYR A 183 27.13 -8.35 -5.41
CA TYR A 183 28.24 -7.79 -4.62
C TYR A 183 28.50 -8.56 -3.29
N ASN A 184 27.56 -9.39 -2.86
CA ASN A 184 27.65 -10.19 -1.62
C ASN A 184 27.92 -11.70 -1.88
N SER A 185 28.13 -12.09 -3.14
CA SER A 185 28.58 -13.42 -3.57
C SER A 185 30.09 -13.45 -3.80
#